data_AF-A0A838I5F7-F1
#
_entry.id   AF-A0A838I5F7-F1
#
_cell.length_a   1.000
_cell.length_b   1.000
_cell.length_c   1.000
_cell.angle_alpha   90.00
_cell.angle_beta   90.00
_cell.angle_gamma   90.00
#
_symmetry.space_group_name_H-M   'P 1'
#
loop_
_entity.id
_entity.type
_entity.pdbx_description
1 polymer ?
#
loop_
_entity_poly.entity_id
_entity_poly.type
_entity_poly.pdbx_seq_one_letter_code
_entity_poly.pdbx_strand_id
1 'polypeptide(L)' 'MSLLRGVFWFALFVFFAFCFVVLFEHGTSNFSNGFKTELQKAKSYVMQTAQPAKSDKDKK' A
#
# COMPACT_ATOMS: atom_id res chain seq x y z
N MET A 1 23.21 -15.35 6.74
CA MET A 1 23.29 -15.36 5.26
C MET A 1 21.96 -15.69 4.57
N SER A 2 21.14 -16.63 5.09
CA SER A 2 19.87 -17.02 4.43
C SER A 2 18.67 -16.10 4.75
N LEU A 3 18.56 -15.60 5.99
CA LEU A 3 17.40 -14.79 6.43
C LEU A 3 17.25 -13.46 5.69
N LEU A 4 18.35 -12.74 5.47
CA LEU A 4 18.36 -11.48 4.70
C LEU A 4 17.91 -11.70 3.25
N ARG A 5 18.28 -12.84 2.67
CA ARG A 5 17.88 -13.25 1.31
C ARG A 5 16.37 -13.51 1.26
N GLY A 6 15.82 -14.18 2.27
CA GLY A 6 14.40 -14.47 2.39
C GLY A 6 13.55 -13.19 2.55
N VAL A 7 13.93 -12.29 3.46
CA VAL A 7 13.23 -11.02 3.68
C VAL A 7 13.30 -10.13 2.42
N PHE A 8 14.47 -10.07 1.78
CA PHE A 8 14.63 -9.34 0.52
C PHE A 8 13.71 -9.88 -0.58
N TRP A 9 13.65 -11.21 -0.73
CA TRP A 9 12.79 -11.83 -1.73
C TRP A 9 11.31 -11.64 -1.40
N PHE A 10 10.93 -11.71 -0.13
CA PHE A 10 9.56 -11.47 0.31
C PHE A 10 9.13 -10.02 0.05
N ALA A 11 10.00 -9.03 0.35
CA ALA A 11 9.74 -7.63 0.06
C ALA A 11 9.58 -7.38 -1.45
N LEU A 12 10.47 -7.96 -2.27
CA LEU A 12 10.34 -7.91 -3.73
C LEU A 12 9.04 -8.56 -4.21
N PHE A 13 8.67 -9.71 -3.66
CA PHE A 13 7.45 -10.40 -4.01
C PHE A 13 6.21 -9.54 -3.75
N VAL A 14 6.11 -8.95 -2.54
CA VAL A 14 5.00 -8.06 -2.18
C VAL A 14 5.01 -6.80 -3.05
N PHE A 15 6.17 -6.21 -3.30
CA PHE A 15 6.29 -5.04 -4.16
C PHE A 15 5.83 -5.34 -5.59
N PHE A 16 6.29 -6.46 -6.17
CA PHE A 16 5.87 -6.89 -7.50
C PHE A 16 4.38 -7.20 -7.55
N ALA A 17 3.84 -7.92 -6.56
CA ALA A 17 2.41 -8.22 -6.47
C ALA A 17 1.58 -6.94 -6.44
N PHE A 18 1.98 -5.95 -5.64
CA PHE A 18 1.35 -4.63 -5.61
C PHE A 18 1.44 -3.91 -6.96
N CYS A 19 2.62 -3.96 -7.59
CA CYS A 19 2.86 -3.45 -8.95
C CYS A 19 1.88 -4.07 -9.96
N PHE A 20 1.71 -5.39 -9.94
CA PHE A 20 0.79 -6.09 -10.82
C PHE A 20 -0.67 -5.68 -10.57
N VAL A 21 -1.10 -5.58 -9.31
CA VAL A 21 -2.47 -5.14 -8.97
C VAL A 21 -2.73 -3.73 -9.53
N VAL A 22 -1.82 -2.79 -9.28
CA VAL A 22 -1.95 -1.41 -9.81
C VAL A 22 -1.92 -1.40 -11.34
N LEU A 23 -1.09 -2.24 -11.97
CA LEU A 23 -1.00 -2.37 -13.42
C LEU A 23 -2.29 -2.94 -14.03
N PHE A 24 -2.91 -3.93 -13.38
CA PHE A 24 -4.20 -4.49 -13.81
C PHE A 24 -5.34 -3.50 -13.61
N GLU A 25 -5.33 -2.72 -12.53
CA GLU A 25 -6.42 -1.83 -12.17
C GLU A 25 -6.38 -0.49 -12.93
N HIS A 26 -5.19 0.05 -13.21
CA HIS A 26 -5.01 1.35 -13.87
C HIS A 26 -4.42 1.27 -15.29
N GLY A 27 -3.90 0.11 -15.71
CA GLY A 27 -3.28 -0.09 -17.01
C GLY A 27 -1.89 0.54 -17.15
N THR A 28 -1.10 0.06 -18.12
CA THR A 28 0.26 0.55 -18.40
C THR A 28 0.32 2.04 -18.74
N SER A 29 -0.75 2.60 -19.33
CA SER A 29 -0.81 4.02 -19.70
C SER A 29 -0.86 4.98 -18.51
N ASN A 30 -1.40 4.57 -17.36
CA ASN A 30 -1.57 5.44 -16.19
C ASN A 30 -0.92 4.88 -14.92
N PHE A 31 -0.02 3.91 -15.05
CA PHE A 31 0.61 3.22 -13.93
C PHE A 31 1.21 4.17 -12.87
N SER A 32 1.92 5.22 -13.30
CA SER A 32 2.54 6.20 -12.39
C SER A 32 1.51 7.02 -11.59
N ASN A 33 0.38 7.38 -12.22
CA ASN A 33 -0.70 8.11 -11.56
C ASN A 33 -1.51 7.19 -10.64
N GLY A 34 -1.78 5.96 -11.09
CA GLY A 34 -2.45 4.92 -10.29
C GLY A 34 -1.65 4.52 -9.06
N PHE A 35 -0.34 4.35 -9.21
CA PHE A 35 0.56 4.02 -8.10
C PHE A 35 0.56 5.09 -7.01
N LYS A 36 0.53 6.39 -7.39
CA LYS A 36 0.41 7.49 -6.42
C LYS A 36 -0.93 7.51 -5.71
N THR A 37 -2.03 7.35 -6.43
CA THR A 37 -3.39 7.31 -5.86
C THR A 37 -3.55 6.13 -4.90
N GLU A 38 -3.11 4.94 -5.30
CA GLU A 38 -3.16 3.74 -4.46
C GLU A 38 -2.20 3.83 -3.27
N LEU A 39 -1.00 4.41 -3.43
CA LEU A 39 -0.13 4.71 -2.29
C LEU A 39 -0.76 5.70 -1.32
N GLN A 40 -1.46 6.71 -1.81
CA GLN A 40 -2.14 7.69 -0.96
C GLN A 40 -3.27 7.02 -0.18
N LYS A 41 -4.08 6.17 -0.82
CA LYS A 41 -5.11 5.36 -0.14
C LYS A 41 -4.50 4.38 0.86
N ALA A 42 -3.46 3.64 0.47
CA ALA A 42 -2.76 2.72 1.35
C ALA A 42 -2.18 3.44 2.57
N LYS A 43 -1.58 4.62 2.39
CA LYS A 43 -1.17 5.49 3.50
C LYS A 43 -2.34 5.89 4.39
N SER A 44 -3.47 6.27 3.80
CA SER A 44 -4.68 6.60 4.56
C SER A 44 -5.19 5.40 5.35
N TYR A 45 -5.22 4.19 4.78
CA TYR A 45 -5.62 2.97 5.49
C TYR A 45 -4.65 2.60 6.60
N VAL A 46 -3.34 2.70 6.37
CA VAL A 46 -2.32 2.47 7.40
C VAL A 46 -2.44 3.52 8.50
N MET A 47 -2.63 4.80 8.18
CA MET A 47 -2.86 5.86 9.17
C MET A 47 -4.18 5.70 9.92
N GLN A 48 -5.21 5.15 9.29
CA GLN A 48 -6.52 4.90 9.89
C GLN A 48 -6.50 3.64 10.77
N THR A 49 -5.67 2.65 10.43
CA THR A 49 -5.43 1.45 11.25
C THR A 49 -4.47 1.75 12.42
N ALA A 50 -3.49 2.61 12.19
CA ALA A 50 -2.52 3.05 13.21
C ALA A 50 -3.09 4.13 14.15
N GLN A 51 -4.17 4.81 13.77
CA GLN A 51 -4.97 5.58 14.72
C GLN A 51 -5.99 4.64 15.34
N PRO A 52 -5.80 4.15 16.58
CA PRO A 52 -6.89 3.53 17.31
C PRO A 52 -8.03 4.54 17.34
N ALA A 53 -9.23 4.09 16.99
CA ALA A 53 -10.46 4.87 16.88
C ALA A 53 -10.38 6.19 17.66
N LYS A 54 -10.21 7.32 16.95
CA LYS A 54 -10.59 8.61 17.51
C LYS A 54 -12.09 8.54 17.68
N SER A 55 -12.48 8.08 18.87
CA SER A 55 -13.66 8.43 19.61
C SER A 55 -14.63 9.28 18.81
N ASP A 56 -15.73 8.64 18.44
CA ASP A 56 -17.05 9.24 18.37
C ASP A 56 -17.30 10.02 19.68
N LYS A 57 -16.86 11.27 19.74
CA LYS A 57 -17.21 12.34 20.68
C LYS A 57 -16.49 13.61 20.23
N ASP A 58 -17.00 14.25 19.18
CA ASP A 58 -17.18 15.70 19.13
C ASP A 58 -17.73 16.11 17.75
N LYS A 59 -19.06 16.02 17.61
CA LYS A 59 -19.83 17.03 16.87
C LYS A 59 -21.26 17.02 17.39
N LYS A 60 -21.36 17.68 18.54
CA LYS A 60 -22.36 18.69 18.93
C LYS A 60 -23.51 18.94 17.96
#